data_AF-A0A2W4L2R7-F1
#
_entry.id   AF-A0A2W4L2R7-F1
#
_cell.length_a   1.000
_cell.length_b   1.000
_cell.length_c   1.000
_cell.angle_alpha   90.00
_cell.angle_beta   90.00
_cell.angle_gamma   90.00
#
_symmetry.space_group_name_H-M   'P 1'
#
loop_
_entity.id
_entity.type
_entity.pdbx_description
1 polymer ?
#
loop_
_entity_poly.entity_id
_entity_poly.type
_entity_poly.pdbx_seq_one_letter_code
_entity_poly.pdbx_strand_id
1 'polypeptide(L)'
;MSTDPSAESTVSEYLILQLPSANRVYADDAPRLMRAELAVFGEAVGGIADTDEVELAGLHYVRFTAPELTGDRLALLSNASSLYALFQRVDEDLLRPVPIRPLDRFDSDLLTIQKYAGKTNEQFTRLLLNVTCLAMAEPLAMLRRPLRVLDPLCGRGTTLNQAMMYGFDAAGVELADRDFEAYERFIKTWLRTKRFKHTAGSARSGGTGAGLGGRVAAPRAPPSGRSR
;
A
#
# COMPACT_ATOMS: atom_id res chain seq x y z
N MET A 1 6.09 -47.41 14.98
CA MET A 1 5.34 -46.43 14.16
C MET A 1 5.35 -45.13 14.94
N SER A 2 6.38 -44.32 14.72
CA SER A 2 6.62 -43.07 15.45
C SER A 2 5.75 -41.99 14.82
N THR A 3 4.68 -41.61 15.49
CA THR A 3 3.92 -40.39 15.17
C THR A 3 4.71 -39.21 15.73
N ASP A 4 5.35 -38.48 14.83
CA ASP A 4 6.02 -37.21 15.08
C ASP A 4 4.97 -36.20 15.62
N PRO A 5 5.14 -35.65 16.83
CA PRO A 5 4.23 -34.65 17.36
C PRO A 5 4.49 -33.33 16.61
N SER A 6 3.58 -33.02 15.68
CA SER A 6 3.06 -31.67 15.44
C SER A 6 4.08 -30.53 15.55
N ALA A 7 4.56 -30.06 14.39
CA ALA A 7 5.24 -28.77 14.29
C ALA A 7 4.34 -27.65 14.85
N GLU A 8 4.51 -27.33 16.13
CA GLU A 8 4.10 -26.05 16.70
C GLU A 8 4.81 -24.97 15.89
N SER A 9 4.07 -24.15 15.15
CA SER A 9 4.67 -23.01 14.49
C SER A 9 5.22 -22.10 15.58
N THR A 10 6.54 -22.04 15.70
CA THR A 10 7.21 -21.19 16.68
C THR A 10 6.79 -19.75 16.42
N VAL A 11 6.12 -19.15 17.41
CA VAL A 11 5.74 -17.75 17.36
C VAL A 11 7.03 -16.92 17.52
N SER A 12 7.27 -16.03 16.56
CA SER A 12 8.42 -15.13 16.50
C SER A 12 7.97 -13.69 16.74
N GLU A 13 8.89 -12.87 17.25
CA GLU A 13 8.68 -11.43 17.38
C GLU A 13 9.23 -10.68 16.17
N TYR A 14 8.46 -9.70 15.70
CA TYR A 14 8.78 -8.86 14.56
C TYR A 14 8.69 -7.38 14.93
N LEU A 15 9.53 -6.57 14.30
CA LEU A 15 9.60 -5.13 14.48
C LEU A 15 9.49 -4.43 13.14
N ILE A 16 8.53 -3.51 13.02
CA ILE A 16 8.40 -2.60 11.89
C ILE A 16 9.05 -1.28 12.29
N LEU A 17 10.00 -0.84 11.48
CA LEU A 17 10.48 0.54 11.48
C LEU A 17 9.57 1.36 10.54
N GLN A 18 9.04 2.48 11.00
CA GLN A 18 8.12 3.30 10.20
C GLN A 18 8.85 4.24 9.24
N LEU A 19 8.20 4.57 8.13
CA LEU A 19 8.66 5.58 7.17
C LEU A 19 8.68 6.95 7.85
N PRO A 20 9.80 7.69 7.79
CA PRO A 20 9.84 9.04 8.31
C PRO A 20 8.89 9.93 7.51
N SER A 21 8.07 10.73 8.21
CA SER A 21 7.17 11.70 7.59
C SER A 21 7.65 13.13 7.87
N ALA A 22 7.70 13.95 6.82
CA ALA A 22 7.94 15.39 6.97
C ALA A 22 6.75 16.12 7.63
N ASN A 23 5.56 15.51 7.63
CA ASN A 23 4.38 16.04 8.29
C ASN A 23 4.30 15.51 9.73
N ARG A 24 4.64 16.37 10.70
CA ARG A 24 4.72 16.01 12.12
C ARG A 24 3.44 15.39 12.68
N VAL A 25 2.26 15.89 12.28
CA VAL A 25 0.97 15.36 12.78
C VAL A 25 0.79 13.89 12.40
N TYR A 26 1.16 13.52 11.17
CA TYR A 26 1.09 12.12 10.75
C TYR A 26 2.25 11.29 11.26
N ALA A 27 3.42 11.90 11.48
CA ALA A 27 4.55 11.20 12.10
C ALA A 27 4.17 10.73 13.52
N ASP A 28 3.50 11.59 14.29
CA ASP A 28 3.08 11.28 15.67
C ASP A 28 1.99 10.19 15.71
N ASP A 29 1.08 10.16 14.73
CA ASP A 29 0.00 9.16 14.65
C ASP A 29 0.41 7.86 13.92
N ALA A 30 1.54 7.83 13.22
CA ALA A 30 1.96 6.69 12.39
C ALA A 30 2.06 5.35 13.14
N PRO A 31 2.59 5.29 14.38
CA PRO A 31 2.62 4.05 15.16
C PRO A 31 1.21 3.54 15.45
N ARG A 32 0.33 4.41 15.95
CA ARG A 32 -1.07 4.08 16.25
C ARG A 32 -1.82 3.57 15.02
N LEU A 33 -1.64 4.22 13.87
CA LEU A 33 -2.24 3.81 12.61
C LEU A 33 -1.69 2.47 12.12
N MET A 34 -0.38 2.23 12.22
CA MET A 34 0.24 0.95 11.88
C MET A 34 -0.30 -0.18 12.76
N ARG A 35 -0.49 0.05 14.06
CA ARG A 35 -1.08 -0.95 14.97
C ARG A 35 -2.52 -1.30 14.58
N ALA A 36 -3.32 -0.29 14.23
CA ALA A 36 -4.67 -0.50 13.73
C ALA A 36 -4.67 -1.27 12.39
N GLU A 37 -3.75 -0.95 11.48
CA GLU A 37 -3.59 -1.68 10.22
C GLU A 37 -3.22 -3.16 10.46
N LEU A 38 -2.28 -3.43 11.37
CA LEU A 38 -1.87 -4.77 11.77
C LEU A 38 -3.02 -5.59 12.36
N ALA A 39 -3.93 -4.96 13.12
CA ALA A 39 -5.13 -5.62 13.61
C ALA A 39 -6.03 -6.10 12.46
N VAL A 40 -6.25 -5.27 11.44
CA VAL A 40 -7.02 -5.64 10.24
C VAL A 40 -6.31 -6.74 9.45
N PHE A 41 -4.98 -6.70 9.32
CA PHE A 41 -4.22 -7.82 8.74
C PHE A 41 -4.41 -9.11 9.55
N GLY A 42 -4.38 -9.02 10.88
CA GLY A 42 -4.62 -10.15 11.78
C GLY A 42 -5.99 -10.79 11.57
N GLU A 43 -7.03 -9.99 11.37
CA GLU A 43 -8.38 -10.48 11.02
C GLU A 43 -8.42 -11.15 9.64
N ALA A 44 -7.72 -10.57 8.65
CA ALA A 44 -7.75 -11.03 7.27
C ALA A 44 -6.98 -12.35 7.01
N VAL A 45 -5.84 -12.56 7.68
CA VAL A 45 -4.96 -13.72 7.41
C VAL A 45 -4.47 -14.47 8.66
N GLY A 46 -4.87 -14.02 9.85
CA GLY A 46 -4.54 -14.67 11.12
C GLY A 46 -3.07 -14.58 11.52
N GLY A 47 -2.84 -14.80 12.81
CA GLY A 47 -1.50 -14.98 13.36
C GLY A 47 -0.69 -13.71 13.56
N ILE A 48 -1.29 -12.52 13.55
CA ILE A 48 -0.67 -11.29 14.05
C ILE A 48 -1.27 -11.01 15.42
N ALA A 49 -0.43 -10.88 16.45
CA ALA A 49 -0.84 -10.63 17.83
C ALA A 49 0.16 -9.72 18.56
N ASP A 50 -0.12 -9.46 19.84
CA ASP A 50 0.74 -8.72 20.79
C ASP A 50 1.35 -7.44 20.21
N THR A 51 0.51 -6.63 19.57
CA THR A 51 0.98 -5.45 18.86
C THR A 51 1.18 -4.26 19.80
N ASP A 52 2.40 -3.73 19.86
CA ASP A 52 2.77 -2.63 20.77
C ASP A 52 3.82 -1.69 20.14
N GLU A 53 4.03 -0.54 20.77
CA GLU A 53 5.11 0.39 20.43
C GLU A 53 6.33 0.10 21.31
N VAL A 54 7.53 0.07 20.72
CA VAL A 54 8.76 -0.20 21.46
C VAL A 54 9.87 0.73 20.99
N GLU A 55 10.70 1.18 21.92
CA GLU A 55 11.94 1.88 21.61
C GLU A 55 13.12 0.91 21.75
N LEU A 56 13.98 0.87 20.73
CA LEU A 56 15.21 0.10 20.74
C LEU A 56 16.33 0.95 20.14
N ALA A 57 17.42 1.11 20.90
CA ALA A 57 18.59 1.91 20.50
C ALA A 57 18.23 3.35 20.04
N GLY A 58 17.22 3.98 20.66
CA GLY A 58 16.76 5.33 20.33
C GLY A 58 15.90 5.43 19.07
N LEU A 59 15.46 4.31 18.50
CA LEU A 59 14.52 4.25 17.37
C LEU A 59 13.18 3.65 17.82
N HIS A 60 12.08 4.23 17.34
CA HIS A 60 10.74 3.72 17.58
C HIS A 60 10.34 2.67 16.55
N TYR A 61 9.73 1.60 17.04
CA TYR A 61 9.22 0.49 16.25
C TYR A 61 7.79 0.16 16.66
N VAL A 62 7.08 -0.49 15.75
CA VAL A 62 5.86 -1.23 16.09
C VAL A 62 6.22 -2.71 16.13
N ARG A 63 6.07 -3.30 17.31
CA ARG A 63 6.32 -4.70 17.62
C ARG A 63 5.04 -5.50 17.43
N PHE A 64 5.15 -6.73 16.94
CA PHE A 64 4.06 -7.71 16.95
C PHE A 64 4.63 -9.13 16.98
N THR A 65 3.80 -10.11 17.36
CA THR A 65 4.14 -11.52 17.31
C THR A 65 3.41 -12.20 16.15
N ALA A 66 4.08 -13.15 15.50
CA ALA A 66 3.46 -13.97 14.47
C ALA A 66 4.18 -15.32 14.30
N PRO A 67 3.51 -16.36 13.77
CA PRO A 67 4.20 -17.48 13.13
C PRO A 67 5.13 -16.97 12.04
N GLU A 68 6.07 -17.81 11.60
CA GLU A 68 7.03 -17.44 10.55
C GLU A 68 6.36 -16.72 9.36
N LEU A 69 6.80 -15.48 9.12
CA LEU A 69 6.26 -14.63 8.06
C LEU A 69 6.76 -15.10 6.70
N THR A 70 5.96 -15.94 6.04
CA THR A 70 6.23 -16.46 4.69
C THR A 70 4.99 -16.34 3.80
N GLY A 71 5.19 -16.59 2.49
CA GLY A 71 4.11 -16.67 1.51
C GLY A 71 3.19 -15.45 1.49
N ASP A 72 1.88 -15.73 1.45
CA ASP A 72 0.82 -14.72 1.32
C ASP A 72 0.81 -13.72 2.49
N ARG A 73 1.18 -14.13 3.71
CA ARG A 73 1.21 -13.23 4.88
C ARG A 73 2.31 -12.17 4.74
N LEU A 74 3.52 -12.59 4.40
CA LEU A 74 4.64 -11.66 4.16
C LEU A 74 4.38 -10.78 2.93
N ALA A 75 3.78 -11.35 1.88
CA ALA A 75 3.43 -10.60 0.67
C ALA A 75 2.40 -9.51 0.96
N LEU A 76 1.37 -9.80 1.76
CA LEU A 76 0.41 -8.80 2.23
C LEU A 76 1.07 -7.73 3.11
N LEU A 77 1.79 -8.15 4.16
CA LEU A 77 2.41 -7.23 5.12
C LEU A 77 3.45 -6.31 4.47
N SER A 78 4.13 -6.76 3.41
CA SER A 78 5.05 -5.92 2.62
C SER A 78 4.37 -4.67 2.04
N ASN A 79 3.04 -4.59 2.06
CA ASN A 79 2.27 -3.44 1.60
C ASN A 79 1.82 -2.50 2.71
N ALA A 80 2.07 -2.79 3.99
CA ALA A 80 1.64 -1.96 5.12
C ALA A 80 2.06 -0.48 4.95
N SER A 81 1.18 0.43 5.34
CA SER A 81 1.12 1.81 4.85
C SER A 81 2.33 2.68 5.20
N SER A 82 2.86 2.52 6.42
CA SER A 82 4.04 3.23 6.91
C SER A 82 5.25 2.31 7.08
N LEU A 83 5.26 1.10 6.52
CA LEU A 83 6.39 0.19 6.66
C LEU A 83 7.61 0.70 5.90
N TYR A 84 8.71 0.92 6.61
CA TYR A 84 10.01 1.23 6.01
C TYR A 84 10.92 0.02 5.96
N ALA A 85 11.02 -0.69 7.09
CA ALA A 85 11.76 -1.94 7.20
C ALA A 85 11.07 -2.89 8.17
N LEU A 86 11.27 -4.19 7.96
CA LEU A 86 10.76 -5.26 8.81
C LEU A 86 11.94 -6.10 9.32
N PHE A 87 11.94 -6.37 10.61
CA PHE A 87 12.96 -7.19 11.27
C PHE A 87 12.28 -8.30 12.06
N GLN A 88 12.95 -9.44 12.16
CA GLN A 88 12.66 -10.46 13.15
C GLN A 88 13.65 -10.32 14.30
N ARG A 89 13.16 -10.30 15.54
CA ARG A 89 14.02 -10.40 16.72
C ARG A 89 14.42 -11.87 16.89
N VAL A 90 15.71 -12.16 16.76
CA VAL A 90 16.25 -13.52 16.92
C VAL A 90 16.96 -13.71 18.27
N ASP A 91 17.32 -12.62 18.93
CA ASP A 91 17.87 -12.54 20.29
C ASP A 91 17.59 -11.12 20.85
N GLU A 92 17.94 -10.83 22.11
CA GLU A 92 17.68 -9.57 22.80
C GLU A 92 18.04 -8.34 21.95
N ASP A 93 19.26 -8.30 21.40
CA ASP A 93 19.75 -7.17 20.61
C ASP A 93 20.01 -7.52 19.13
N LEU A 94 19.62 -8.72 18.69
CA LEU A 94 19.90 -9.18 17.32
C LEU A 94 18.63 -9.12 16.46
N LEU A 95 18.61 -8.15 15.54
CA LEU A 95 17.58 -7.98 14.54
C LEU A 95 18.00 -8.56 13.19
N ARG A 96 17.26 -9.56 12.70
CA ARG A 96 17.42 -10.12 11.36
C ARG A 96 16.50 -9.39 10.37
N PRO A 97 17.02 -8.74 9.31
CA PRO A 97 16.17 -8.13 8.29
C PRO A 97 15.29 -9.17 7.60
N VAL A 98 14.00 -8.85 7.43
CA VAL A 98 13.04 -9.65 6.67
C VAL A 98 12.85 -8.99 5.30
N PRO A 99 13.18 -9.65 4.18
CA PRO A 99 13.01 -9.07 2.85
C PRO A 99 11.53 -8.81 2.53
N ILE A 100 11.18 -7.54 2.35
CA ILE A 100 9.85 -7.12 1.91
C ILE A 100 9.79 -6.98 0.39
N ARG A 101 8.62 -7.25 -0.19
CA ARG A 101 8.36 -7.07 -1.63
C ARG A 101 7.01 -6.38 -1.83
N PRO A 102 6.96 -5.04 -1.75
CA PRO A 102 5.73 -4.28 -1.99
C PRO A 102 5.18 -4.51 -3.40
N LEU A 103 3.88 -4.27 -3.58
CA LEU A 103 3.20 -4.33 -4.88
C LEU A 103 3.54 -3.16 -5.80
N ASP A 104 4.16 -2.10 -5.26
CA ASP A 104 4.49 -0.85 -5.93
C ASP A 104 5.18 -1.12 -7.30
N ARG A 105 4.51 -0.69 -8.38
CA ARG A 105 4.91 -0.94 -9.78
C ARG A 105 5.70 0.19 -10.40
N PHE A 106 5.65 1.37 -9.80
CA PHE A 106 6.23 2.59 -10.36
C PHE A 106 6.97 3.36 -9.27
N ASP A 107 7.71 4.38 -9.69
CA ASP A 107 8.45 5.24 -8.78
C ASP A 107 7.51 6.11 -7.92
N SER A 108 7.97 6.49 -6.73
CA SER A 108 7.24 7.34 -5.78
C SER A 108 6.92 8.75 -6.31
N ASP A 109 7.46 9.13 -7.46
CA ASP A 109 7.14 10.39 -8.11
C ASP A 109 5.67 10.48 -8.57
N LEU A 110 5.00 9.35 -8.87
CA LEU A 110 3.56 9.36 -9.14
C LEU A 110 2.75 9.85 -7.93
N LEU A 111 3.21 9.55 -6.72
CA LEU A 111 2.58 9.96 -5.47
C LEU A 111 3.01 11.39 -5.06
N THR A 112 4.24 11.79 -5.37
CA THR A 112 4.86 13.00 -4.79
C THR A 112 4.93 14.22 -5.72
N ILE A 113 4.58 14.11 -7.01
CA ILE A 113 4.68 15.26 -7.94
C ILE A 113 3.58 16.31 -7.71
N GLN A 114 2.45 15.98 -7.07
CA GLN A 114 1.37 16.93 -6.79
C GLN A 114 1.64 17.82 -5.57
N LYS A 115 2.87 18.33 -5.48
CA LYS A 115 3.47 19.02 -4.33
C LYS A 115 2.88 20.37 -3.93
N TYR A 116 1.70 20.76 -4.41
CA TYR A 116 1.09 22.04 -4.03
C TYR A 116 -0.38 21.92 -3.60
N ALA A 117 -0.53 22.01 -2.27
CA ALA A 117 -1.73 22.22 -1.47
C ALA A 117 -2.86 21.19 -1.68
N GLY A 118 -2.70 20.02 -1.07
CA GLY A 118 -3.76 19.03 -0.88
C GLY A 118 -3.58 18.33 0.47
N LYS A 119 -4.65 18.26 1.26
CA LYS A 119 -4.69 17.92 2.69
C LYS A 119 -4.42 16.43 3.01
N THR A 120 -4.19 15.61 2.00
CA THR A 120 -4.26 14.15 2.11
C THR A 120 -2.86 13.53 2.05
N ASN A 121 -2.50 12.83 3.12
CA ASN A 121 -1.24 12.10 3.24
C ASN A 121 -1.27 10.81 2.40
N GLU A 122 -0.22 10.57 1.61
CA GLU A 122 -0.08 9.38 0.75
C GLU A 122 -0.05 8.06 1.55
N GLN A 123 0.59 8.04 2.72
CA GLN A 123 0.57 6.90 3.63
C GLN A 123 -0.84 6.64 4.16
N PHE A 124 -1.59 7.69 4.49
CA PHE A 124 -2.98 7.54 4.92
C PHE A 124 -3.87 7.01 3.79
N THR A 125 -3.64 7.45 2.54
CA THR A 125 -4.37 6.91 1.37
C THR A 125 -4.04 5.43 1.16
N ARG A 126 -2.77 5.05 1.30
CA ARG A 126 -2.31 3.66 1.24
C ARG A 126 -2.95 2.81 2.33
N LEU A 127 -3.00 3.31 3.57
CA LEU A 127 -3.69 2.67 4.70
C LEU A 127 -5.15 2.38 4.37
N LEU A 128 -5.91 3.40 3.91
CA LEU A 128 -7.32 3.24 3.58
C LEU A 128 -7.53 2.22 2.46
N LEU A 129 -6.69 2.23 1.42
CA LEU A 129 -6.77 1.25 0.34
C LEU A 129 -6.47 -0.16 0.85
N ASN A 130 -5.44 -0.34 1.68
CA ASN A 130 -5.07 -1.63 2.26
C ASN A 130 -6.19 -2.19 3.14
N VAL A 131 -6.69 -1.42 4.11
CA VAL A 131 -7.79 -1.81 4.98
C VAL A 131 -9.02 -2.20 4.16
N THR A 132 -9.33 -1.43 3.09
CA THR A 132 -10.44 -1.76 2.19
C THR A 132 -10.23 -3.11 1.51
N CYS A 133 -9.02 -3.38 0.99
CA CYS A 133 -8.69 -4.65 0.35
C CYS A 133 -8.76 -5.83 1.35
N LEU A 134 -8.24 -5.63 2.56
CA LEU A 134 -8.21 -6.65 3.61
C LEU A 134 -9.61 -6.96 4.18
N ALA A 135 -10.52 -5.98 4.16
CA ALA A 135 -11.91 -6.16 4.58
C ALA A 135 -12.80 -6.80 3.50
N MET A 136 -12.28 -7.04 2.29
CA MET A 136 -13.03 -7.76 1.25
C MET A 136 -13.27 -9.22 1.67
N ALA A 137 -14.31 -9.84 1.10
CA ALA A 137 -14.56 -11.28 1.27
C ALA A 137 -13.40 -12.18 0.80
N GLU A 138 -12.54 -11.66 -0.07
CA GLU A 138 -11.31 -12.33 -0.52
C GLU A 138 -10.10 -11.39 -0.33
N PRO A 139 -9.52 -11.31 0.89
CA PRO A 139 -8.43 -10.36 1.19
C PRO A 139 -7.19 -10.55 0.29
N LEU A 140 -6.92 -11.79 -0.09
CA LEU A 140 -5.77 -12.17 -0.93
C LEU A 140 -5.95 -11.81 -2.41
N ALA A 141 -7.13 -11.31 -2.82
CA ALA A 141 -7.37 -10.90 -4.19
C ALA A 141 -6.38 -9.82 -4.66
N MET A 142 -5.95 -8.92 -3.77
CA MET A 142 -4.98 -7.85 -4.08
C MET A 142 -3.62 -8.37 -4.54
N LEU A 143 -3.21 -9.58 -4.10
CA LEU A 143 -1.96 -10.20 -4.51
C LEU A 143 -2.08 -10.99 -5.81
N ARG A 144 -3.30 -11.43 -6.15
CA ARG A 144 -3.56 -12.44 -7.18
C ARG A 144 -4.03 -11.84 -8.50
N ARG A 145 -4.68 -10.68 -8.47
CA ARG A 145 -5.23 -10.01 -9.66
C ARG A 145 -5.30 -8.50 -9.49
N PRO A 146 -5.33 -7.73 -10.59
CA PRO A 146 -5.70 -6.33 -10.54
C PRO A 146 -7.12 -6.17 -9.98
N LEU A 147 -7.27 -5.34 -8.95
CA LEU A 147 -8.58 -4.91 -8.46
C LEU A 147 -9.09 -3.72 -9.29
N ARG A 148 -10.38 -3.42 -9.18
CA ARG A 148 -11.00 -2.23 -9.78
C ARG A 148 -11.38 -1.28 -8.66
N VAL A 149 -10.79 -0.09 -8.65
CA VAL A 149 -10.99 0.95 -7.64
C VAL A 149 -11.77 2.11 -8.27
N LEU A 150 -12.87 2.50 -7.65
CA LEU A 150 -13.64 3.69 -8.00
C LEU A 150 -13.55 4.69 -6.84
N ASP A 151 -13.07 5.90 -7.13
CA ASP A 151 -13.11 7.02 -6.20
C ASP A 151 -14.12 8.08 -6.69
N PRO A 152 -15.31 8.19 -6.07
CA PRO A 152 -16.37 9.09 -6.55
C PRO A 152 -16.12 10.57 -6.21
N LEU A 153 -15.07 10.89 -5.47
CA LEU A 153 -14.64 12.25 -5.11
C LEU A 153 -13.12 12.31 -5.23
N CYS A 154 -12.61 11.95 -6.41
CA CYS A 154 -11.20 11.65 -6.56
C CYS A 154 -10.31 12.89 -6.40
N GLY A 155 -10.87 14.10 -6.46
CA GLY A 155 -10.12 15.35 -6.38
C GLY A 155 -8.98 15.32 -7.39
N ARG A 156 -7.76 15.45 -6.90
CA ARG A 156 -6.56 15.35 -7.74
C ARG A 156 -5.94 13.95 -7.83
N GLY A 157 -6.68 12.90 -7.50
CA GLY A 157 -6.35 11.52 -7.85
C GLY A 157 -5.33 10.81 -6.95
N THR A 158 -5.21 11.16 -5.67
CA THR A 158 -4.29 10.45 -4.74
C THR A 158 -4.64 8.96 -4.64
N THR A 159 -5.92 8.62 -4.45
CA THR A 159 -6.40 7.22 -4.44
C THR A 159 -6.12 6.52 -5.76
N LEU A 160 -6.36 7.21 -6.89
CA LEU A 160 -6.15 6.66 -8.23
C LEU A 160 -4.67 6.33 -8.45
N ASN A 161 -3.77 7.23 -8.06
CA ASN A 161 -2.33 7.02 -8.15
C ASN A 161 -1.86 5.86 -7.26
N GLN A 162 -2.41 5.72 -6.05
CA GLN A 162 -2.09 4.59 -5.17
C GLN A 162 -2.63 3.26 -5.72
N ALA A 163 -3.83 3.24 -6.29
CA ALA A 163 -4.35 2.07 -6.97
C ALA A 163 -3.47 1.69 -8.18
N MET A 164 -3.02 2.68 -8.95
CA MET A 164 -2.05 2.47 -10.03
C MET A 164 -0.71 1.92 -9.50
N MET A 165 -0.20 2.38 -8.35
CA MET A 165 1.01 1.80 -7.73
C MET A 165 0.86 0.30 -7.54
N TYR A 166 -0.29 -0.18 -7.09
CA TYR A 166 -0.52 -1.62 -6.89
C TYR A 166 -0.80 -2.39 -8.19
N GLY A 167 -0.83 -1.70 -9.33
CA GLY A 167 -1.18 -2.29 -10.63
C GLY A 167 -2.67 -2.59 -10.75
N PHE A 168 -3.53 -1.89 -10.01
CA PHE A 168 -4.98 -1.99 -10.12
C PHE A 168 -5.51 -1.12 -11.25
N ASP A 169 -6.74 -1.41 -11.67
CA ASP A 169 -7.53 -0.53 -12.51
C ASP A 169 -8.18 0.55 -11.64
N ALA A 170 -8.02 1.83 -12.00
CA ALA A 170 -8.56 2.96 -11.25
C ALA A 170 -9.50 3.80 -12.11
N ALA A 171 -10.61 4.26 -11.53
CA ALA A 171 -11.54 5.21 -12.11
C ALA A 171 -11.92 6.27 -11.07
N GLY A 172 -12.01 7.53 -11.50
CA GLY A 172 -12.36 8.65 -10.64
C GLY A 172 -13.55 9.45 -11.16
N VAL A 173 -14.33 10.01 -10.25
CA VAL A 173 -15.33 11.05 -10.56
C VAL A 173 -14.99 12.29 -9.75
N GLU A 174 -15.04 13.44 -10.40
CA GLU A 174 -14.83 14.74 -9.77
C GLU A 174 -15.80 15.76 -10.37
N LEU A 175 -16.37 16.62 -9.53
CA LEU A 175 -17.31 17.67 -9.92
C LEU A 175 -16.60 19.01 -10.15
N ALA A 176 -15.48 19.25 -9.45
CA ALA A 176 -14.69 20.45 -9.60
C ALA A 176 -13.79 20.35 -10.84
N ASP A 177 -14.20 21.00 -11.93
CA ASP A 177 -13.43 21.07 -13.19
C ASP A 177 -11.96 21.42 -12.97
N ARG A 178 -11.67 22.33 -12.02
CA ARG A 178 -10.30 22.72 -11.66
C ARG A 178 -9.45 21.54 -11.21
N ASP A 179 -9.94 20.73 -10.28
CA ASP A 179 -9.16 19.62 -9.73
C ASP A 179 -9.09 18.46 -10.72
N PHE A 180 -10.17 18.25 -11.47
CA PHE A 180 -10.19 17.31 -12.58
C PHE A 180 -9.14 17.64 -13.66
N GLU A 181 -9.15 18.86 -14.20
CA GLU A 181 -8.21 19.29 -15.24
C GLU A 181 -6.76 19.29 -14.73
N ALA A 182 -6.55 19.59 -13.44
CA ALA A 182 -5.25 19.50 -12.81
C ALA A 182 -4.73 18.06 -12.80
N TYR A 183 -5.57 17.10 -12.40
CA TYR A 183 -5.21 15.69 -12.40
C TYR A 183 -4.99 15.14 -13.80
N GLU A 184 -5.91 15.44 -14.74
CA GLU A 184 -5.81 15.00 -16.13
C GLU A 184 -4.48 15.46 -16.77
N ARG A 185 -4.11 16.72 -16.54
CA ARG A 185 -2.83 17.27 -17.01
C ARG A 185 -1.64 16.59 -16.36
N PHE A 186 -1.69 16.38 -15.05
CA PHE A 186 -0.65 15.69 -14.30
C PHE A 186 -0.41 14.28 -14.86
N ILE A 187 -1.44 13.44 -14.91
CA ILE A 187 -1.29 12.02 -15.25
C ILE A 187 -0.84 11.84 -16.71
N LYS A 188 -1.37 12.63 -17.65
CA LYS A 188 -0.93 12.60 -19.06
C LYS A 188 0.53 13.02 -19.21
N THR A 189 0.96 14.02 -18.45
CA THR A 189 2.35 14.49 -18.47
C THR A 189 3.27 13.43 -17.90
N TRP A 190 2.93 12.85 -16.74
CA TRP A 190 3.72 11.80 -16.11
C TRP A 190 3.87 10.56 -17.02
N LEU A 191 2.77 10.07 -17.60
CA LEU A 191 2.78 8.93 -18.52
C LEU A 191 3.66 9.19 -19.74
N ARG A 192 3.62 10.41 -20.31
CA ARG A 192 4.47 10.80 -21.44
C ARG A 192 5.94 10.87 -21.04
N THR A 193 6.26 11.49 -19.91
CA THR A 193 7.64 11.62 -19.40
C THR A 193 8.26 10.26 -19.13
N LYS A 194 7.50 9.34 -18.52
CA LYS A 194 7.93 7.95 -18.27
C LYS A 194 7.88 7.05 -19.51
N ARG A 195 7.42 7.57 -20.66
CA ARG A 195 7.32 6.88 -21.95
C ARG A 195 6.48 5.60 -21.90
N PHE A 196 5.45 5.57 -21.06
CA PHE A 196 4.53 4.44 -21.02
C PHE A 196 3.58 4.48 -22.22
N LYS A 197 3.32 3.31 -22.83
CA LYS A 197 2.25 3.18 -23.83
C LYS A 197 0.92 3.40 -23.12
N HIS A 198 0.16 4.41 -23.54
CA HIS A 198 -1.11 4.74 -22.93
C HIS A 198 -2.10 5.24 -23.98
N THR A 199 -3.39 5.03 -23.69
CA THR A 199 -4.50 5.71 -24.37
C THR A 199 -5.17 6.58 -23.32
N ALA A 200 -5.21 7.89 -23.55
CA ALA A 200 -5.87 8.82 -22.66
C ALA A 200 -7.11 9.37 -23.36
N GLY A 201 -8.29 9.03 -22.85
CA GLY A 201 -9.56 9.61 -23.27
C GLY A 201 -10.29 10.16 -22.04
N SER A 202 -10.90 11.33 -22.20
CA SER A 202 -11.81 11.93 -21.23
C SER A 202 -13.21 11.93 -21.84
N ALA A 203 -14.19 11.38 -21.13
CA ALA A 203 -15.59 11.44 -21.52
C ALA A 203 -16.33 12.35 -20.53
N ARG A 204 -17.13 13.29 -21.04
CA ARG A 204 -18.07 14.06 -20.22
C ARG A 204 -19.42 13.37 -20.30
N SER A 205 -19.91 12.81 -19.20
CA SER A 205 -21.27 12.28 -19.15
C SER A 205 -22.27 13.43 -18.98
N GLY A 206 -23.21 13.55 -19.92
CA GLY A 206 -24.28 14.55 -19.89
C GLY A 206 -25.45 14.06 -19.03
N GLY A 207 -25.49 14.52 -17.78
CA GLY A 207 -26.57 14.29 -16.81
C GLY A 207 -26.00 14.39 -15.40
N THR A 208 -26.17 15.55 -14.75
CA THR A 208 -25.77 15.87 -13.35
C THR A 208 -24.64 15.00 -12.79
N GLY A 209 -23.40 15.31 -13.18
CA GLY A 209 -22.19 14.65 -12.68
C GLY A 209 -21.30 14.14 -13.82
N ALA A 210 -20.37 14.97 -14.27
CA ALA A 210 -19.43 14.65 -15.33
C ALA A 210 -18.46 13.53 -14.88
N GLY A 211 -18.83 12.28 -15.13
CA GLY A 211 -17.98 11.12 -14.87
C GLY A 211 -16.84 11.01 -15.88
N LEU A 212 -15.64 11.37 -15.47
CA LEU A 212 -14.42 11.20 -16.26
C LEU A 212 -13.78 9.85 -15.96
N GLY A 213 -14.38 8.81 -16.53
CA GLY A 213 -13.79 7.47 -16.59
C GLY A 213 -12.63 7.43 -17.58
N GLY A 214 -11.43 7.85 -17.15
CA GLY A 214 -10.20 7.55 -17.87
C GLY A 214 -9.71 6.15 -17.52
N ARG A 215 -9.73 5.20 -18.47
CA ARG A 215 -9.06 3.90 -18.29
C ARG A 215 -7.59 4.06 -18.61
N VAL A 216 -6.75 4.29 -17.60
CA VAL A 216 -5.30 4.13 -17.75
C VAL A 216 -4.97 2.65 -17.59
N ALA A 217 -4.83 1.94 -18.70
CA ALA A 217 -4.21 0.61 -18.65
C ALA A 217 -2.73 0.82 -18.34
N ALA A 218 -2.33 0.58 -17.09
CA ALA A 218 -0.93 0.49 -16.72
C ALA A 218 -0.26 -0.62 -17.56
N PRO A 219 0.95 -0.38 -18.11
CA PRO A 219 1.69 -1.47 -18.73
C PRO A 219 1.95 -2.57 -17.70
N ARG A 220 1.72 -3.83 -18.11
CA ARG A 220 2.22 -4.98 -17.34
C ARG A 220 3.74 -4.81 -17.23
N ALA A 221 4.27 -4.83 -16.00
CA ALA A 221 5.70 -5.03 -15.81
C ALA A 221 6.11 -6.30 -16.58
N PRO A 222 7.20 -6.29 -17.34
CA PRO A 222 7.71 -7.51 -17.94
C PRO A 222 7.95 -8.53 -16.80
N PRO A 223 7.69 -9.83 -17.02
CA PRO A 223 8.02 -10.84 -16.03
C PRO A 223 9.49 -10.69 -15.66
N SER A 224 9.81 -10.76 -14.37
CA SER A 224 11.18 -10.73 -13.88
C SER A 224 11.98 -11.79 -14.64
N GLY A 225 12.88 -11.33 -15.51
CA GLY A 225 13.83 -12.21 -16.18
C GLY A 225 14.60 -12.96 -15.10
N ARG A 226 14.71 -14.28 -15.25
CA ARG A 226 15.62 -15.11 -14.47
C ARG A 226 17.00 -14.45 -14.54
N SER A 227 17.56 -14.04 -13.41
CA SER A 227 18.98 -13.73 -13.38
C SER A 227 19.72 -15.01 -13.72
N ARG A 228 20.65 -14.91 -14.68
CA ARG A 228 21.72 -15.89 -14.82
C ARG A 228 22.65 -15.79 -13.62
#